data_AF-A0A967U9U5-F1
#
_entry.id   AF-A0A967U9U5-F1
#
_cell.length_a   1.000
_cell.length_b   1.000
_cell.length_c   1.000
_cell.angle_alpha   90.00
_cell.angle_beta   90.00
_cell.angle_gamma   90.00
#
_symmetry.space_group_name_H-M   'P 1'
#
loop_
_entity.id
_entity.type
_entity.pdbx_description
1 polymer ?
#
loop_
_entity_poly.entity_id
_entity_poly.type
_entity_poly.pdbx_seq_one_letter_code
_entity_poly.pdbx_strand_id
1 'polypeptide(L)' 'DALSRIGRLAEVPVEAVTPSPEALGYRNRIELSLGRDDRGVPVVGYHAEGSGVIVDVDRCLLLHPEAHGVVRSA' A
#
# COMPACT_ATOMS: atom_id res chain seq x y z
N ASP A 1 12.07 14.58 14.72
CA ASP A 1 11.82 13.67 15.86
C ASP A 1 12.69 12.41 15.80
N ALA A 2 12.48 11.49 14.85
CA ALA A 2 13.20 10.21 14.83
C ALA A 2 14.75 10.35 14.81
N LEU A 3 15.30 11.27 14.02
CA LEU A 3 16.75 11.51 13.93
C LEU A 3 17.38 11.90 15.28
N SER A 4 16.71 12.75 16.05
CA SER A 4 17.22 13.21 17.35
C SER A 4 16.94 12.20 18.46
N ARG A 5 15.71 11.67 18.56
CA ARG A 5 15.30 10.77 19.65
C ARG A 5 15.85 9.34 19.51
N ILE A 6 15.82 8.77 18.30
CA ILE A 6 16.26 7.40 18.04
C ILE A 6 17.70 7.40 17.53
N GLY A 7 18.00 8.25 16.54
CA GLY A 7 19.33 8.33 15.93
C GLY A 7 20.38 9.03 16.80
N ARG A 8 19.96 9.80 17.84
CA ARG A 8 20.83 10.65 18.67
C ARG A 8 21.66 11.65 17.86
N LEU A 9 21.18 12.03 16.68
CA LEU A 9 21.82 13.02 15.83
C LEU A 9 21.25 14.40 16.17
N ALA A 10 22.07 15.23 16.80
CA ALA A 10 21.72 16.62 17.09
C ALA A 10 22.01 17.51 15.87
N GLU A 11 21.18 18.53 15.67
CA GLU A 11 21.42 19.64 14.72
C GLU A 11 21.60 19.22 13.25
N VAL A 12 21.06 18.07 12.85
CA VAL A 12 21.06 17.66 11.44
C VAL A 12 20.06 18.52 10.65
N PRO A 13 20.46 19.16 9.55
CA PRO A 13 19.53 19.87 8.68
C PRO A 13 18.55 18.87 8.06
N VAL A 14 17.26 19.12 8.27
CA VAL A 14 16.17 18.34 7.67
C VAL A 14 15.53 19.18 6.58
N GLU A 15 15.73 18.77 5.33
CA GLU A 15 15.09 19.40 4.19
C GLU A 15 13.59 19.17 4.18
N ALA A 16 12.86 20.03 3.46
CA ALA A 16 11.43 19.84 3.25
C ALA A 16 11.16 18.56 2.44
N VAL A 17 10.02 17.92 2.70
CA VAL A 17 9.61 16.73 1.97
C VAL A 17 9.28 17.10 0.52
N THR A 18 9.99 16.51 -0.43
CA THR A 18 9.65 16.59 -1.85
C THR A 18 8.44 15.71 -2.13
N PRO A 19 7.32 16.26 -2.64
CA PRO A 19 6.13 15.47 -2.92
C PRO A 19 6.31 14.59 -4.15
N SER A 20 5.59 13.47 -4.18
CA SER A 20 5.40 12.70 -5.42
C SER A 20 4.71 13.56 -6.47
N PRO A 21 5.10 13.48 -7.76
CA PRO A 21 4.38 14.17 -8.83
C PRO A 21 2.90 13.76 -8.90
N GLU A 22 2.61 12.47 -8.69
CA GLU A 22 1.25 11.94 -8.58
C GLU A 22 0.92 11.53 -7.14
N ALA A 23 -0.23 11.99 -6.63
CA ALA A 23 -0.75 11.60 -5.32
C ALA A 23 -1.33 10.17 -5.28
N LEU A 24 -1.78 9.67 -6.44
CA LEU A 24 -2.32 8.33 -6.67
C LEU A 24 -1.71 7.76 -7.95
N GLY A 25 -1.74 6.44 -8.12
CA GLY A 25 -1.22 5.79 -9.33
C GLY A 25 0.31 5.77 -9.48
N TYR A 26 1.07 6.26 -8.50
CA TYR A 26 2.53 6.36 -8.58
C TYR A 26 3.27 5.02 -8.44
N ARG A 27 2.62 3.95 -7.97
CA ARG A 27 3.25 2.62 -7.87
C ARG A 27 3.15 1.87 -9.20
N ASN A 28 4.27 1.32 -9.62
CA ASN A 28 4.37 0.40 -10.75
C ASN A 28 4.27 -1.09 -10.36
N ARG A 29 4.24 -1.40 -9.06
CA ARG A 29 4.13 -2.77 -8.52
C ARG A 29 3.32 -2.78 -7.24
N ILE A 30 2.50 -3.81 -7.09
CA ILE A 30 1.84 -4.19 -5.85
C ILE A 30 1.96 -5.71 -5.66
N GLU A 31 1.72 -6.17 -4.43
CA GLU A 31 1.54 -7.59 -4.12
C GLU A 31 0.17 -7.74 -3.47
N LEU A 32 -0.57 -8.73 -3.95
CA LEU A 32 -1.92 -9.05 -3.47
C LEU A 32 -1.91 -10.43 -2.83
N SER A 33 -2.62 -10.55 -1.73
CA SER A 33 -2.88 -11.82 -1.06
C SER A 33 -4.14 -12.46 -1.63
N LEU A 34 -4.09 -13.77 -1.83
CA LEU A 34 -5.20 -14.60 -2.27
C LEU A 34 -5.68 -15.45 -1.09
N GLY A 35 -6.98 -15.54 -0.88
CA GLY A 35 -7.53 -16.36 0.18
C GLY A 35 -9.02 -16.60 0.03
N ARG A 36 -9.68 -16.90 1.15
CA ARG A 36 -11.13 -17.04 1.24
C ARG A 36 -11.65 -16.25 2.44
N ASP A 37 -12.83 -15.66 2.30
CA ASP A 37 -13.55 -15.07 3.43
C ASP A 37 -14.10 -16.17 4.36
N ASP A 38 -14.73 -15.73 5.45
CA ASP A 38 -15.39 -16.54 6.47
C ASP A 38 -16.61 -17.34 5.95
N ARG A 39 -17.08 -17.04 4.74
CA ARG A 39 -18.10 -17.82 4.01
C ARG A 39 -17.48 -18.73 2.94
N GLY A 40 -16.15 -18.77 2.83
CA GLY A 40 -15.41 -19.57 1.85
C GLY A 40 -15.34 -18.95 0.45
N VAL A 41 -15.77 -17.69 0.27
CA VAL A 41 -15.72 -16.99 -1.01
C VAL A 41 -14.28 -16.56 -1.30
N PRO A 42 -13.74 -16.81 -2.52
CA PRO A 42 -12.41 -16.33 -2.88
C PRO A 42 -12.30 -14.81 -2.76
N VAL A 43 -11.23 -14.33 -2.15
CA VAL A 43 -10.93 -12.90 -2.00
C VAL A 43 -9.51 -12.60 -2.46
N VAL A 44 -9.31 -11.40 -3.00
CA VAL A 44 -8.02 -10.90 -3.48
C VAL A 44 -7.81 -9.49 -2.95
N GLY A 45 -6.73 -9.29 -2.20
CA GLY A 45 -6.47 -7.95 -1.65
C GLY A 45 -5.33 -7.86 -0.66
N TYR A 46 -5.50 -7.04 0.38
CA TYR A 46 -4.46 -6.72 1.35
C TYR A 46 -4.85 -7.17 2.76
N HIS A 47 -3.87 -7.43 3.61
CA HIS A 47 -4.15 -7.68 5.02
C HIS A 47 -4.60 -6.40 5.71
N ALA A 48 -5.70 -6.46 6.47
CA ALA A 48 -6.11 -5.35 7.33
C ALA A 48 -5.07 -5.17 8.44
N GLU A 49 -4.80 -3.91 8.81
CA GLU A 49 -3.80 -3.57 9.82
C GLU A 49 -4.00 -4.35 11.13
N GLY A 50 -2.94 -4.97 11.63
CA GLY A 50 -2.98 -5.74 12.87
C GLY A 50 -3.76 -7.06 12.79
N SER A 51 -4.16 -7.51 11.60
CA SER A 51 -4.91 -8.77 11.43
C SER A 51 -4.41 -9.61 10.26
N GLY A 52 -4.79 -10.89 10.24
CA GLY A 52 -4.62 -11.78 9.09
C GLY A 52 -5.80 -11.75 8.11
N VAL A 53 -6.77 -10.85 8.28
CA VAL A 53 -7.95 -10.77 7.42
C VAL A 53 -7.59 -10.09 6.10
N ILE A 54 -7.93 -10.71 4.98
CA ILE A 54 -7.79 -10.11 3.65
C ILE A 54 -8.97 -9.19 3.40
N VAL A 55 -8.70 -7.91 3.19
CA VAL A 55 -9.63 -6.93 2.65
C VAL A 55 -9.68 -7.13 1.14
N ASP A 56 -10.78 -7.68 0.65
CA ASP A 56 -11.03 -7.85 -0.78
C ASP A 56 -11.13 -6.47 -1.46
N VAL A 57 -10.42 -6.29 -2.57
CA VAL A 57 -10.36 -5.00 -3.29
C VAL A 57 -10.55 -5.20 -4.78
N ASP A 58 -11.24 -4.26 -5.42
CA ASP A 58 -11.39 -4.26 -6.88
C ASP A 58 -10.20 -3.60 -7.59
N ARG A 59 -9.53 -2.66 -6.92
CA ARG A 59 -8.35 -1.96 -7.43
C ARG A 59 -7.51 -1.38 -6.30
N CYS A 60 -6.23 -1.11 -6.58
CA CYS A 60 -5.36 -0.32 -5.72
C CYS A 60 -5.23 1.09 -6.27
N LEU A 61 -5.65 2.11 -5.49
CA LEU A 61 -5.56 3.51 -5.91
C LEU A 61 -4.12 3.99 -6.14
N LEU A 62 -3.14 3.31 -5.52
CA LEU A 62 -1.73 3.66 -5.67
C LEU A 62 -1.09 2.99 -6.89
N LEU A 63 -1.66 1.90 -7.41
CA LEU A 63 -1.16 1.23 -8.61
C LEU A 63 -1.46 2.07 -9.85
N HIS A 64 -0.55 2.08 -10.82
CA HIS A 64 -0.76 2.74 -12.09
C HIS A 64 -2.11 2.36 -12.73
N PRO A 65 -2.92 3.32 -13.22
CA PRO A 65 -4.29 3.07 -13.70
C PRO A 65 -4.41 2.00 -14.78
N GLU A 66 -3.40 1.88 -15.65
CA GLU A 66 -3.37 0.86 -16.71
C GLU A 66 -3.44 -0.58 -16.17
N ALA A 67 -3.00 -0.81 -14.93
CA ALA A 67 -3.00 -2.13 -14.31
C ALA A 67 -4.23 -2.39 -13.41
N HIS A 68 -5.17 -1.44 -13.28
CA HIS A 68 -6.34 -1.61 -12.39
C HIS A 68 -7.23 -2.78 -12.78
N GLY A 69 -7.34 -3.08 -14.07
CA GLY A 69 -8.18 -4.17 -14.57
C GLY A 69 -7.69 -5.58 -14.21
N VAL A 70 -6.43 -5.73 -13.80
CA VAL A 70 -5.80 -7.05 -13.57
C VAL A 70 -6.41 -7.78 -12.38
N VAL A 71 -6.92 -7.07 -11.37
CA VAL A 71 -7.44 -7.68 -10.14
C VAL A 71 -8.75 -8.43 -10.37
N ARG A 72 -9.54 -8.00 -11.36
CA ARG A 72 -10.90 -8.51 -11.63
C ARG A 72 -11.12 -8.92 -13.09
N SER A 73 -10.05 -9.22 -13.84
CA SER A 73 -10.17 -9.75 -15.19
C SER A 73 -10.69 -11.19 -15.15
N ALA A 74 -11.91 -11.41 -15.65
CA ALA A 74 -12.52 -12.73 -15.85
C ALA A 74 -12.12 -13.33 -17.20
#